data_AF-A0A2P6WD58-F1
#
_entry.id   AF-A0A2P6WD58-F1
#
_cell.length_a   1.000
_cell.length_b   1.000
_cell.length_c   1.000
_cell.angle_alpha   90.00
_cell.angle_beta   90.00
_cell.angle_gamma   90.00
#
_symmetry.space_group_name_H-M   'P 1'
#
loop_
_entity.id
_entity.type
_entity.pdbx_description
1 polymer ?
#
loop_
_entity_poly.entity_id
_entity_poly.type
_entity_poly.pdbx_seq_one_letter_code
_entity_poly.pdbx_strand_id
1 'polypeptide(L)'
;MTQNQLQHSEISISAFPSFLSDKEVADLLVVTLEWVRAHATEIPGIERLGSYYRFRSTMIEQWLGSLDRLLEAEQVAALLKVPTSWVYTNANELPGVLRLGRYVRFRPNVIRHFLSGSGVAQ
;
A
#
# COMPACT_ATOMS: atom_id res chain seq x y z
N MET A 1 8.94 31.51 41.21
CA MET A 1 9.81 30.34 41.46
C MET A 1 9.04 29.10 41.04
N THR A 2 9.76 28.19 40.39
CA THR A 2 9.37 27.32 39.28
C THR A 2 8.29 26.27 39.62
N GLN A 3 7.18 26.27 38.86
CA GLN A 3 6.24 25.14 38.80
C GLN A 3 6.94 23.96 38.14
N ASN A 4 7.07 22.88 38.90
CA ASN A 4 7.63 21.62 38.48
C ASN A 4 6.61 20.92 37.57
N GLN A 5 6.70 21.16 36.26
CA GLN A 5 5.96 20.39 35.26
C GLN A 5 6.58 18.99 35.20
N LEU A 6 5.89 18.05 35.86
CA LEU A 6 6.04 16.62 35.58
C LEU A 6 5.69 16.40 34.11
N GLN A 7 6.72 16.41 33.27
CA GLN A 7 6.65 15.88 31.92
C GLN A 7 6.34 14.39 32.05
N HIS A 8 5.04 14.06 32.00
CA HIS A 8 4.60 12.74 31.57
C HIS A 8 5.12 12.59 30.14
N SER A 9 6.30 12.00 30.02
CA SER A 9 6.77 11.44 28.76
C SER A 9 5.77 10.35 28.39
N GLU A 10 4.79 10.69 27.56
CA GLU A 10 4.00 9.72 26.80
C GLU A 10 4.96 9.02 25.83
N ILE A 11 5.77 8.13 26.38
CA ILE A 11 6.35 7.04 25.62
C ILE A 11 5.13 6.25 25.18
N SER A 12 4.62 6.56 24.00
CA SER A 12 3.61 5.77 23.32
C SER A 12 4.26 4.43 23.05
N ILE A 13 4.09 3.51 24.00
CA ILE A 13 4.46 2.11 23.89
C ILE A 13 3.52 1.51 22.83
N SER A 14 3.82 1.75 21.56
CA SER A 14 3.33 0.89 20.48
C SER A 14 4.21 -0.37 20.49
N ALA A 15 4.18 -1.14 21.59
CA ALA A 15 4.98 -2.36 21.77
C ALA A 15 4.37 -3.57 21.05
N PHE A 16 3.28 -3.38 20.32
CA PHE A 16 2.73 -4.41 19.45
C PHE A 16 2.92 -3.97 18.01
N PRO A 17 3.63 -4.76 17.18
CA PRO A 17 3.58 -4.54 15.75
C PRO A 17 2.12 -4.65 15.32
N SER A 18 1.58 -3.59 14.72
CA SER A 18 0.23 -3.62 14.15
C SER A 18 0.23 -4.65 13.02
N PHE A 19 -0.61 -5.66 13.14
CA PHE A 19 -0.77 -6.71 12.13
C PHE A 19 -2.03 -6.48 11.32
N LEU A 20 -1.95 -6.78 10.03
CA LEU A 20 -3.08 -6.83 9.11
C LEU A 20 -3.47 -8.30 8.90
N SER A 21 -4.77 -8.56 8.84
CA SER A 21 -5.33 -9.82 8.37
C SER A 21 -5.14 -9.98 6.87
N ASP A 22 -5.26 -11.23 6.39
CA ASP A 22 -5.35 -11.55 4.97
C ASP A 22 -6.47 -10.77 4.25
N LYS A 23 -7.61 -10.54 4.91
CA LYS A 23 -8.69 -9.68 4.39
C LYS A 23 -8.28 -8.22 4.27
N GLU A 24 -7.67 -7.64 5.29
CA GLU A 24 -7.22 -6.23 5.23
C GLU A 24 -6.17 -6.05 4.13
N VAL A 25 -5.23 -7.00 3.99
CA VAL A 25 -4.27 -6.98 2.88
C VAL A 25 -4.97 -7.13 1.53
N ALA A 26 -5.97 -8.00 1.40
CA ALA A 26 -6.73 -8.13 0.15
C ALA A 26 -7.45 -6.82 -0.21
N ASP A 27 -8.07 -6.17 0.79
CA ASP A 27 -8.77 -4.88 0.64
C ASP A 27 -7.80 -3.75 0.25
N LEU A 28 -6.57 -3.74 0.78
CA LEU A 28 -5.51 -2.79 0.44
C LEU A 28 -4.97 -3.02 -0.98
N LEU A 29 -4.65 -4.27 -1.32
CA LEU A 29 -4.09 -4.61 -2.63
C LEU A 29 -5.14 -4.60 -3.75
N VAL A 30 -6.42 -4.54 -3.40
CA VAL A 30 -7.56 -4.67 -4.32
C VAL A 30 -7.47 -5.98 -5.10
N VAL A 31 -7.30 -7.07 -4.37
CA VAL A 31 -7.26 -8.44 -4.91
C VAL A 31 -8.20 -9.32 -4.08
N THR A 32 -8.38 -10.57 -4.48
CA THR A 32 -9.25 -11.47 -3.71
C THR A 32 -8.52 -12.02 -2.47
N LEU A 33 -9.30 -12.43 -1.47
CA LEU A 33 -8.78 -13.07 -0.26
C LEU A 33 -8.01 -14.36 -0.58
N GLU A 34 -8.51 -15.12 -1.54
CA GLU A 34 -7.89 -16.36 -2.02
C GLU A 34 -6.53 -16.07 -2.65
N TRP A 35 -6.38 -14.97 -3.39
CA TRP A 35 -5.11 -14.59 -3.97
C TRP A 35 -4.07 -14.31 -2.89
N VAL A 36 -4.43 -13.54 -1.85
CA VAL A 36 -3.54 -13.24 -0.71
C VAL A 36 -3.13 -14.53 -0.01
N ARG A 37 -4.05 -15.45 0.23
CA ARG A 37 -3.75 -16.74 0.86
C ARG A 37 -2.84 -17.62 0.01
N ALA A 38 -3.04 -17.63 -1.31
CA ALA A 38 -2.25 -18.42 -2.24
C ALA A 38 -0.82 -17.86 -2.42
N HIS A 39 -0.65 -16.53 -2.29
CA HIS A 39 0.63 -15.84 -2.50
C HIS A 39 1.20 -15.25 -1.20
N ALA A 40 0.77 -15.74 -0.04
CA ALA A 40 1.10 -15.14 1.26
C ALA A 40 2.62 -15.02 1.47
N THR A 41 3.38 -16.00 0.98
CA THR A 41 4.86 -16.05 1.09
C THR A 41 5.57 -15.00 0.24
N GLU A 42 4.91 -14.44 -0.76
CA GLU A 42 5.44 -13.37 -1.61
C GLU A 42 5.15 -11.98 -1.03
N ILE A 43 4.23 -11.90 -0.07
CA ILE A 43 3.83 -10.65 0.56
C ILE A 43 4.74 -10.37 1.78
N PRO A 44 5.35 -9.17 1.87
CA PRO A 44 6.25 -8.83 2.97
C PRO A 44 5.59 -8.90 4.36
N GLY A 45 6.39 -9.29 5.35
CA GLY A 45 5.98 -9.25 6.75
C GLY A 45 4.98 -10.33 7.15
N ILE A 46 4.86 -11.42 6.39
CA ILE A 46 4.03 -12.57 6.75
C ILE A 46 4.47 -13.16 8.10
N GLU A 47 3.50 -13.38 8.96
CA GLU A 47 3.57 -14.17 10.18
C GLU A 47 2.42 -15.15 10.23
N ARG A 48 2.74 -16.38 10.62
CA ARG A 48 1.76 -17.45 10.72
C ARG A 48 1.39 -17.67 12.18
N LEU A 49 0.15 -17.37 12.54
CA LEU A 49 -0.43 -17.65 13.85
C LEU A 49 -1.37 -18.85 13.70
N GLY A 50 -0.79 -20.06 13.78
CA GLY A 50 -1.50 -21.30 13.56
C GLY A 50 -1.99 -21.44 12.10
N SER A 51 -3.31 -21.42 11.91
CA SER A 51 -3.96 -21.46 10.58
C SER A 51 -4.15 -20.08 9.96
N TYR A 52 -3.90 -18.99 10.69
CA TYR A 52 -4.13 -17.62 10.22
C TYR A 52 -2.84 -16.97 9.72
N TYR A 53 -2.97 -16.24 8.62
CA TYR A 53 -1.94 -15.31 8.17
C TYR A 53 -2.15 -13.93 8.81
N ARG A 54 -1.04 -13.35 9.23
CA ARG A 54 -0.92 -11.95 9.67
C ARG A 54 0.22 -11.31 8.91
N PHE A 55 0.10 -10.01 8.64
CA PHE A 55 1.10 -9.26 7.92
C PHE A 55 1.50 -8.05 8.74
N ARG A 56 2.78 -7.87 9.02
CA ARG A 56 3.26 -6.68 9.73
C ARG A 56 2.92 -5.44 8.91
N SER A 57 2.05 -4.58 9.45
CA SER A 57 1.62 -3.35 8.78
C SER A 57 2.80 -2.47 8.36
N THR A 58 3.86 -2.37 9.17
CA THR A 58 5.05 -1.59 8.84
C THR A 58 5.78 -2.12 7.60
N MET A 59 5.85 -3.43 7.43
CA MET A 59 6.46 -4.06 6.24
C MET A 59 5.58 -3.85 5.00
N ILE A 60 4.25 -3.93 5.16
CA ILE A 60 3.30 -3.65 4.08
C ILE A 60 3.35 -2.17 3.69
N GLU A 61 3.37 -1.26 4.67
CA GLU A 61 3.48 0.17 4.45
C GLU A 61 4.79 0.54 3.75
N GLN A 62 5.92 0.01 4.21
CA GLN A 62 7.20 0.21 3.55
C GLN A 62 7.20 -0.36 2.13
N TRP A 63 6.57 -1.52 1.93
CA TRP A 63 6.48 -2.13 0.62
C TRP A 63 5.63 -1.31 -0.34
N LEU A 64 4.48 -0.78 0.08
CA LEU A 64 3.52 -0.07 -0.77
C LEU A 64 3.78 1.44 -0.84
N GLY A 65 4.45 2.01 0.16
CA GLY A 65 4.67 3.45 0.37
C GLY A 65 3.60 4.14 1.22
N SER A 66 2.46 3.48 1.46
CA SER A 66 1.44 3.85 2.45
C SER A 66 0.49 2.67 2.66
N LEU A 67 -0.37 2.75 3.68
CA LEU A 67 -1.50 1.83 3.88
C LEU A 67 -2.79 2.31 3.18
N ASP A 68 -2.66 3.06 2.09
CA ASP A 68 -3.79 3.39 1.24
C ASP A 68 -4.13 2.22 0.33
N ARG A 69 -5.43 2.07 0.02
CA ARG A 69 -5.89 1.13 -1.00
C ARG A 69 -5.23 1.45 -2.35
N LEU A 70 -4.65 0.43 -3.00
CA LEU A 70 -4.06 0.55 -4.33
C LEU A 70 -5.11 0.94 -5.37
N LEU A 71 -4.66 1.63 -6.41
CA LEU A 71 -5.51 2.04 -7.51
C LEU A 71 -5.60 0.93 -8.56
N GLU A 72 -6.81 0.73 -9.06
CA GLU A 72 -7.07 -0.06 -10.26
C GLU A 72 -6.77 0.75 -11.52
N ALA A 73 -6.59 0.06 -12.64
CA ALA A 73 -6.30 0.70 -13.92
C ALA A 73 -7.38 1.72 -14.33
N GLU A 74 -8.65 1.46 -14.03
CA GLU A 74 -9.77 2.38 -14.30
C GLU A 74 -9.66 3.67 -13.48
N GLN A 75 -9.25 3.57 -12.22
CA GLN A 75 -9.06 4.74 -11.36
C GLN A 75 -7.89 5.59 -11.85
N VAL A 76 -6.78 4.95 -12.24
CA VAL A 76 -5.63 5.64 -12.85
C VAL A 76 -6.01 6.28 -14.18
N ALA A 77 -6.80 5.59 -15.01
CA ALA A 77 -7.29 6.09 -16.28
C ALA A 77 -8.13 7.36 -16.09
N ALA A 78 -9.02 7.36 -15.11
CA ALA A 78 -9.82 8.53 -14.74
C ALA A 78 -8.95 9.71 -14.26
N LEU A 79 -7.92 9.44 -13.44
CA LEU A 79 -6.99 10.47 -12.96
C LEU A 79 -6.17 11.10 -14.09
N LEU A 80 -5.69 10.29 -15.03
CA LEU A 80 -4.89 10.73 -16.18
C LEU A 80 -5.74 11.25 -17.34
N LYS A 81 -7.07 11.07 -17.29
CA LYS A 81 -8.03 11.37 -18.38
C LYS A 81 -7.68 10.63 -19.68
N VAL A 82 -7.29 9.36 -19.58
CA VAL A 82 -6.97 8.48 -20.71
C VAL A 82 -7.86 7.24 -20.71
N PRO A 83 -7.97 6.48 -21.82
CA PRO A 83 -8.66 5.20 -21.82
C PRO A 83 -7.97 4.16 -20.92
N THR A 84 -8.75 3.28 -20.28
CA THR A 84 -8.21 2.16 -19.47
C THR A 84 -7.26 1.25 -20.26
N SER A 85 -7.53 1.04 -21.55
CA SER A 85 -6.65 0.27 -22.43
C SER A 85 -5.25 0.89 -22.55
N TRP A 86 -5.17 2.22 -22.60
CA TRP A 86 -3.89 2.94 -22.61
C TRP A 86 -3.10 2.67 -21.33
N VAL A 87 -3.76 2.64 -20.16
CA VAL A 87 -3.11 2.32 -18.88
C VAL A 87 -2.53 0.91 -18.89
N TYR A 88 -3.25 -0.08 -19.42
CA TYR A 88 -2.72 -1.45 -19.52
C TYR A 88 -1.53 -1.55 -20.47
N THR A 89 -1.60 -0.89 -21.64
CA THR A 89 -0.49 -0.88 -22.62
C THR A 89 0.77 -0.23 -22.03
N ASN A 90 0.62 0.86 -21.29
CA ASN A 90 1.73 1.64 -20.74
C ASN A 90 2.02 1.35 -19.26
N ALA A 91 1.48 0.25 -18.72
CA ALA A 91 1.54 -0.03 -17.27
C ALA A 91 2.97 -0.09 -16.73
N ASN A 92 3.93 -0.59 -17.52
CA ASN A 92 5.33 -0.69 -17.11
C ASN A 92 6.07 0.66 -17.12
N GLU A 93 5.54 1.65 -17.84
CA GLU A 93 6.10 2.99 -17.95
C GLU A 93 5.49 3.94 -16.92
N LEU A 94 4.30 3.59 -16.40
CA LEU A 94 3.65 4.34 -15.34
C LEU A 94 4.34 4.11 -13.99
N PRO A 95 4.60 5.19 -13.23
CA PRO A 95 5.28 5.07 -11.95
C PRO A 95 4.37 4.42 -10.90
N GLY A 96 4.98 3.70 -9.96
CA GLY A 96 4.25 3.08 -8.85
C GLY A 96 3.41 1.87 -9.25
N VAL A 97 3.60 1.31 -10.45
CA VAL A 97 3.01 0.04 -10.85
C VAL A 97 3.46 -1.10 -9.94
N LEU A 98 2.52 -1.96 -9.56
CA LEU A 98 2.72 -3.18 -8.81
C LEU A 98 2.00 -4.33 -9.52
N ARG A 99 2.74 -5.38 -9.86
CA ARG A 99 2.19 -6.59 -10.50
C ARG A 99 2.01 -7.67 -9.45
N LEU A 100 0.76 -8.06 -9.22
CA LEU A 100 0.34 -9.08 -8.26
C LEU A 100 -0.25 -10.25 -9.04
N GLY A 101 0.61 -11.01 -9.72
CA GLY A 101 0.22 -12.00 -10.72
C GLY A 101 -0.51 -11.34 -11.89
N ARG A 102 -1.79 -11.69 -12.10
CA ARG A 102 -2.64 -11.09 -13.15
C ARG A 102 -3.11 -9.67 -12.85
N TYR A 103 -3.02 -9.24 -11.59
CA TYR A 103 -3.51 -7.93 -11.17
C TYR A 103 -2.43 -6.88 -11.39
N VAL A 104 -2.77 -5.84 -12.16
CA VAL A 104 -1.97 -4.62 -12.27
C VAL A 104 -2.60 -3.59 -11.33
N ARG A 105 -1.82 -3.11 -10.37
CA ARG A 105 -2.24 -2.15 -9.35
C ARG A 105 -1.25 -1.00 -9.31
N PHE A 106 -1.68 0.15 -8.78
CA PHE A 106 -0.84 1.33 -8.74
C PHE A 106 -0.85 1.95 -7.34
N ARG A 107 0.33 2.38 -6.89
CA ARG A 107 0.50 3.05 -5.59
C ARG A 107 -0.10 4.46 -5.65
N PRO A 108 -1.11 4.79 -4.82
CA PRO A 108 -1.80 6.08 -4.90
C PRO A 108 -0.85 7.26 -4.73
N ASN A 109 0.07 7.20 -3.75
CA ASN A 109 0.98 8.31 -3.45
C ASN A 109 1.98 8.57 -4.58
N VAL A 110 2.45 7.52 -5.26
CA VAL A 110 3.37 7.66 -6.39
C VAL A 110 2.65 8.27 -7.60
N ILE A 111 1.44 7.81 -7.91
CA ILE A 111 0.63 8.38 -8.99
C ILE A 111 0.28 9.84 -8.70
N ARG A 112 -0.14 10.17 -7.47
CA ARG A 112 -0.42 11.55 -7.08
C ARG A 112 0.83 12.43 -7.20
N HIS A 113 1.98 11.97 -6.72
CA HIS A 113 3.23 12.70 -6.85
C HIS A 113 3.62 12.93 -8.32
N PHE A 114 3.44 11.92 -9.17
CA PHE A 114 3.66 12.05 -10.62
C PHE A 114 2.75 13.12 -11.24
N LEU A 115 1.46 13.14 -10.88
CA LEU A 115 0.51 14.16 -11.34
C LEU A 115 0.85 15.56 -10.80
N SER A 116 1.31 15.67 -9.54
CA SER A 116 1.76 16.93 -8.95
C SER A 116 3.08 17.43 -9.53
N GLY A 117 3.94 16.51 -10.00
CA GLY A 117 5.24 16.79 -10.61
C GLY A 117 5.23 17.03 -12.12
N SER A 118 4.08 16.86 -12.79
CA SER A 118 3.87 17.14 -14.22
C SER A 118 3.92 18.64 -14.60
N GLY A 119 4.62 19.45 -13.81
CA GLY A 119 4.91 20.87 -14.05
C GLY A 119 6.37 21.18 -14.36
N VAL A 120 7.24 20.19 -14.58
CA VAL A 120 8.61 20.41 -15.09
C VAL A 120 8.96 19.40 -16.18
N ALA A 121 8.65 19.77 -17.42
CA ALA A 121 9.48 19.35 -18.54
C ALA A 121 10.84 20.04 -18.34
N GLN A 122 11.91 19.25 -18.22
CA GLN A 122 13.28 19.71 -18.49
C GLN A 122 13.75 19.09 -19.78
#